data_AF-A0A0N4UVP3-F1
#
_entry.id   AF-A0A0N4UVP3-F1
#
_cell.length_a   1.000
_cell.length_b   1.000
_cell.length_c   1.000
_cell.angle_alpha   90.00
_cell.angle_beta   90.00
_cell.angle_gamma   90.00
#
_symmetry.space_group_name_H-M   'P 1'
#
loop_
_entity.id
_entity.type
_entity.pdbx_description
1 polymer ?
#
loop_
_entity_poly.entity_id
_entity_poly.type
_entity_poly.pdbx_seq_one_letter_code
_entity_poly.pdbx_strand_id
1 'polypeptide(L)'
;MSSLVVCYSEILTATEQLHKLKQVKKSTFLWSVETNRETRAYLFGTIHEPFTEIWQSVSQKVKEALEYSDSLVLEIDLSDRSNVDALLRCMQMDHGKTVQNYLPHSIYVHMRKYRQKLIRWFIKKGESRQAAKKHAYETFANITGGWQTRKPLWLLILLQQLDYKIPEKSSPLDFYLAAYAKHNNKNILTIETTDEQCNPLQTVNLDSIIFAINYTLSYLEFMAEKRDLTGQNNNFFSSSGLVERYQCGDMNIDTVIVSRQKHATRAGFSLGYQIDKKAEQTNFINQF
;
A
#
# COMPACT_ATOMS: atom_id res chain seq x y z
N MET A 1 15.80 -29.58 4.71
CA MET A 1 15.70 -28.14 4.41
C MET A 1 14.23 -27.79 4.39
N SER A 2 13.82 -26.79 5.17
CA SER A 2 12.45 -26.26 5.14
C SER A 2 12.48 -24.79 4.74
N SER A 3 11.52 -24.34 3.93
CA SER A 3 11.51 -22.97 3.37
C SER A 3 10.14 -22.31 3.50
N LEU A 4 10.10 -21.09 4.04
CA LEU A 4 8.90 -20.24 4.03
C LEU A 4 9.04 -19.24 2.89
N VAL A 5 8.12 -19.27 1.94
CA VAL A 5 7.99 -18.30 0.85
C VAL A 5 7.01 -17.22 1.28
N VAL A 6 7.40 -15.96 1.17
CA VAL A 6 6.54 -14.81 1.44
C VAL A 6 6.10 -14.23 0.10
N CYS A 7 4.80 -14.16 -0.15
CA CYS A 7 4.25 -13.59 -1.39
C CYS A 7 3.07 -12.67 -1.10
N TYR A 8 2.93 -11.64 -1.92
CA TYR A 8 1.73 -10.83 -2.06
C TYR A 8 0.69 -11.57 -2.92
N SER A 9 -0.59 -11.39 -2.59
CA SER A 9 -1.68 -12.03 -3.34
C SER A 9 -1.97 -11.28 -4.65
N GLU A 10 -1.30 -11.65 -5.73
CA GLU A 10 -1.83 -11.44 -7.08
C GLU A 10 -1.99 -12.80 -7.78
N ILE A 11 -3.27 -13.20 -7.88
CA ILE A 11 -3.82 -14.27 -8.74
C ILE A 11 -3.28 -15.68 -8.49
N LEU A 12 -3.93 -16.40 -7.56
CA LEU A 12 -4.07 -17.85 -7.64
C LEU A 12 -5.56 -18.19 -7.54
N THR A 13 -6.17 -18.53 -8.68
CA THR A 13 -7.54 -19.06 -8.73
C THR A 13 -7.53 -20.51 -8.26
N ALA A 14 -7.97 -20.76 -7.04
CA ALA A 14 -8.36 -22.10 -6.58
C ALA A 14 -9.85 -22.08 -6.25
N THR A 15 -10.61 -22.88 -7.00
CA THR A 15 -12.04 -23.13 -6.78
C THR A 15 -12.23 -24.05 -5.58
N GLU A 16 -13.00 -23.62 -4.56
CA GLU A 16 -13.53 -24.53 -3.55
C GLU A 16 -15.03 -24.29 -3.29
N GLN A 17 -15.77 -25.39 -3.28
CA GLN A 17 -17.21 -25.48 -3.05
C GLN A 17 -17.57 -25.27 -1.57
N LEU A 18 -18.66 -24.54 -1.33
CA LEU A 18 -19.23 -24.27 -0.01
C LEU A 18 -19.75 -25.53 0.70
N HIS A 19 -19.47 -25.67 2.01
CA HIS A 19 -20.57 -25.73 2.99
C HIS A 19 -20.16 -25.42 4.46
N LYS A 20 -21.08 -24.71 5.12
CA LYS A 20 -21.18 -24.12 6.48
C LYS A 20 -20.59 -24.87 7.68
N LEU A 21 -19.98 -24.10 8.59
CA LEU A 21 -20.32 -23.92 10.03
C LEU A 21 -19.61 -22.63 10.52
N LYS A 22 -20.36 -21.58 10.91
CA LYS A 22 -19.81 -20.26 11.32
C LYS A 22 -19.19 -20.32 12.74
N GLN A 23 -18.03 -20.96 12.85
CA GLN A 23 -16.94 -20.32 13.59
C GLN A 23 -16.22 -19.43 12.57
N VAL A 24 -15.97 -18.16 12.90
CA VAL A 24 -15.13 -17.31 12.04
C VAL A 24 -13.72 -17.88 12.11
N LYS A 25 -13.42 -18.85 11.24
CA LYS A 25 -12.10 -19.46 11.12
C LYS A 25 -11.17 -18.37 10.63
N LYS A 26 -10.40 -17.78 11.56
CA LYS A 26 -9.38 -16.80 11.22
C LYS A 26 -8.41 -17.44 10.22
N SER A 27 -8.14 -16.72 9.13
CA SER A 27 -7.18 -17.17 8.14
C SER A 27 -5.77 -17.05 8.70
N THR A 28 -4.94 -18.06 8.45
CA THR A 28 -3.52 -18.00 8.79
C THR A 28 -2.68 -17.40 7.67
N PHE A 29 -3.25 -17.28 6.45
CA PHE A 29 -2.51 -16.96 5.23
C PHE A 29 -1.26 -17.83 5.05
N LEU A 30 -1.31 -19.07 5.56
CA LEU A 30 -0.22 -20.02 5.55
C LEU A 30 -0.68 -21.28 4.82
N TRP A 31 -0.02 -21.59 3.71
CA TRP A 31 -0.27 -22.77 2.91
C TRP A 31 0.96 -23.66 2.93
N SER A 32 0.77 -24.97 3.05
CA SER A 32 1.86 -25.92 2.78
C SER A 32 1.99 -26.11 1.27
N VAL A 33 3.22 -26.07 0.78
CA VAL A 33 3.53 -26.40 -0.62
C VAL A 33 3.92 -27.87 -0.66
N GLU A 34 3.10 -28.67 -1.31
CA GLU A 34 3.40 -30.07 -1.56
C GLU A 34 4.52 -30.16 -2.61
N THR A 35 5.57 -30.90 -2.28
CA THR A 35 6.66 -31.17 -3.22
C THR A 35 6.96 -32.66 -3.23
N ASN A 36 7.41 -33.19 -4.37
CA ASN A 36 7.86 -34.58 -4.50
C ASN A 36 9.22 -34.82 -3.81
N ARG A 37 9.71 -33.84 -3.03
CA ARG A 37 10.99 -33.87 -2.33
C ARG A 37 10.72 -33.95 -0.84
N GLU A 38 11.72 -34.37 -0.06
CA GLU A 38 11.64 -34.38 1.41
C GLU A 38 11.62 -32.98 2.05
N THR A 39 11.58 -31.91 1.23
CA THR A 39 11.63 -30.51 1.67
C THR A 39 10.21 -30.03 1.98
N ARG A 40 9.96 -29.60 3.22
CA ARG A 40 8.70 -28.94 3.59
C ARG A 40 8.79 -27.47 3.25
N ALA A 41 7.89 -27.00 2.38
CA ALA A 41 7.80 -25.60 2.04
C ALA A 41 6.43 -25.05 2.46
N TYR A 42 6.42 -23.77 2.84
CA TYR A 42 5.22 -23.05 3.21
C TYR A 42 5.16 -21.75 2.42
N LEU A 43 3.95 -21.31 2.06
CA LEU A 43 3.70 -20.00 1.49
C LEU A 43 2.98 -19.16 2.55
N PHE A 44 3.48 -17.97 2.84
CA PHE A 44 2.89 -16.99 3.75
C PHE A 44 2.49 -15.73 2.98
N GLY A 45 1.19 -15.45 2.95
CA GLY A 45 0.64 -14.26 2.32
C GLY A 45 0.80 -13.03 3.22
N THR A 46 1.50 -11.98 2.78
CA THR A 46 1.67 -10.73 3.56
C THR A 46 0.85 -9.57 3.02
N ILE A 47 0.79 -8.50 3.81
CA ILE A 47 0.35 -7.16 3.40
C ILE A 47 1.39 -6.15 3.87
N HIS A 48 1.57 -5.05 3.13
CA HIS A 48 2.53 -3.98 3.44
C HIS A 48 2.06 -3.03 4.56
N GLU A 49 1.52 -3.59 5.64
CA GLU A 49 1.13 -2.84 6.83
C GLU A 49 2.30 -2.78 7.83
N PRO A 50 2.35 -1.74 8.68
CA PRO A 50 3.40 -1.61 9.67
C PRO A 50 3.45 -2.82 10.61
N PHE A 51 4.66 -3.31 10.89
CA PHE A 51 4.89 -4.50 11.73
C PHE A 51 4.17 -4.41 13.08
N THR A 52 4.17 -3.23 13.70
CA THR A 52 3.55 -2.96 15.01
C THR A 52 2.06 -3.23 15.01
N GLU A 53 1.39 -3.04 13.87
CA GLU A 53 -0.04 -3.18 13.73
C GLU A 53 -0.47 -4.61 13.39
N ILE A 54 0.36 -5.33 12.62
CA ILE A 54 0.00 -6.64 12.09
C ILE A 54 0.60 -7.82 12.86
N TRP A 55 1.79 -7.71 13.45
CA TRP A 55 2.51 -8.90 13.95
C TRP A 55 1.82 -9.63 15.09
N GLN A 56 1.12 -8.89 15.96
CA GLN A 56 0.33 -9.50 17.03
C GLN A 56 -0.85 -10.30 16.48
N SER A 57 -1.34 -9.92 15.31
CA SER A 57 -2.44 -10.57 14.60
C SER A 57 -2.02 -11.81 13.82
N VAL A 58 -0.74 -11.92 13.47
CA VAL A 58 -0.19 -13.08 12.74
C VAL A 58 -0.30 -14.33 13.61
N SER A 59 -0.84 -15.40 13.01
CA SER A 59 -1.08 -16.68 13.68
C SER A 59 0.21 -17.29 14.27
N GLN A 60 0.08 -17.95 15.42
CA GLN A 60 1.19 -18.68 16.04
C GLN A 60 1.79 -19.73 15.09
N LYS A 61 0.97 -20.36 14.23
CA LYS A 61 1.46 -21.33 13.23
C LYS A 61 2.45 -20.71 12.23
N VAL A 62 2.26 -19.45 11.86
CA VAL A 62 3.19 -18.73 10.98
C VAL A 62 4.49 -18.45 11.73
N LYS A 63 4.40 -18.04 13.00
CA LYS A 63 5.56 -17.77 13.85
C LYS A 63 6.40 -19.03 14.06
N GLU A 64 5.75 -20.16 14.32
CA GLU A 64 6.38 -21.49 14.40
C GLU A 64 7.01 -21.89 13.06
N ALA A 65 6.28 -21.75 11.94
CA ALA A 65 6.84 -22.07 10.61
C ALA A 65 8.08 -21.21 10.29
N LEU A 66 8.05 -19.93 10.64
CA LEU A 66 9.19 -19.02 10.50
C LEU A 66 10.37 -19.45 11.39
N GLU A 67 10.10 -19.81 12.65
CA GLU A 67 11.12 -20.26 13.61
C GLU A 67 11.80 -21.56 13.15
N TYR A 68 11.03 -22.57 12.73
CA TYR A 68 11.53 -23.89 12.33
C TYR A 68 12.11 -23.95 10.91
N SER A 69 11.86 -22.95 10.06
CA SER A 69 12.39 -22.95 8.70
C SER A 69 13.87 -22.60 8.66
N ASP A 70 14.66 -23.36 7.91
CA ASP A 70 16.09 -23.08 7.69
C ASP A 70 16.29 -21.87 6.77
N SER A 71 15.34 -21.66 5.85
CA SER A 71 15.41 -20.63 4.82
C SER A 71 14.13 -19.79 4.78
N LEU A 72 14.28 -18.50 4.50
CA LEU A 72 13.18 -17.58 4.23
C LEU A 72 13.34 -17.06 2.79
N VAL A 73 12.34 -17.32 1.96
CA VAL A 73 12.26 -16.82 0.60
C VAL A 73 11.36 -15.59 0.61
N LEU A 74 11.93 -14.43 0.32
CA LEU A 74 11.23 -13.15 0.28
C LEU A 74 10.97 -12.76 -1.18
N GLU A 75 10.06 -11.82 -1.42
CA GLU A 75 9.98 -11.16 -2.73
C GLU A 75 11.33 -10.51 -3.05
N ILE A 76 11.82 -9.68 -2.12
CA ILE A 76 13.12 -9.01 -2.20
C ILE A 76 13.77 -8.94 -0.82
N ASP A 77 15.10 -9.03 -0.77
CA ASP A 77 15.85 -8.92 0.48
C ASP A 77 15.99 -7.46 0.90
N LEU A 78 15.06 -7.00 1.74
CA LEU A 78 15.06 -5.67 2.34
C LEU A 78 16.06 -5.50 3.49
N SER A 79 16.78 -6.55 3.87
CA SER A 79 17.89 -6.47 4.83
C SER A 79 19.21 -6.04 4.18
N ASP A 80 19.29 -6.11 2.85
CA ASP A 80 20.38 -5.57 2.04
C ASP A 80 20.09 -4.11 1.66
N ARG A 81 20.99 -3.22 2.07
CA ARG A 81 20.94 -1.79 1.75
C ARG A 81 21.02 -1.53 0.25
N SER A 82 21.74 -2.38 -0.51
CA SER A 82 21.89 -2.20 -1.95
C SER A 82 20.55 -2.32 -2.68
N ASN A 83 19.72 -3.29 -2.28
CA ASN A 83 18.36 -3.49 -2.77
C ASN A 83 17.44 -2.34 -2.38
N VAL A 84 17.49 -1.91 -1.12
CA VAL A 84 16.69 -0.76 -0.65
C VAL A 84 17.02 0.51 -1.44
N ASP A 85 18.31 0.81 -1.61
CA ASP A 85 18.75 1.98 -2.34
C ASP A 85 18.38 1.88 -3.84
N ALA A 86 18.44 0.67 -4.43
CA ALA A 86 18.00 0.43 -5.81
C ALA A 86 16.50 0.67 -5.98
N LEU A 87 15.65 0.12 -5.10
CA LEU A 87 14.21 0.35 -5.09
C LEU A 87 13.90 1.85 -4.97
N LEU A 88 14.48 2.55 -4.00
CA LEU A 88 14.25 3.97 -3.79
C LEU A 88 14.60 4.82 -5.01
N ARG A 89 15.70 4.48 -5.72
CA ARG A 89 16.09 5.14 -6.97
C ARG A 89 15.11 4.82 -8.10
N CYS A 90 14.74 3.56 -8.25
CA CYS A 90 13.93 3.11 -9.37
C CYS A 90 12.50 3.69 -9.33
N MET A 91 11.99 4.01 -8.14
CA MET A 91 10.69 4.70 -7.94
C MET A 91 10.69 6.14 -8.47
N GLN A 92 11.88 6.73 -8.70
CA GLN A 92 12.05 8.05 -9.26
C GLN A 92 12.13 8.01 -10.79
N MET A 93 11.80 9.14 -11.39
CA MET A 93 12.03 9.44 -12.80
C MET A 93 13.53 9.58 -13.06
N ASP A 94 13.90 9.43 -14.34
CA ASP A 94 15.26 9.72 -14.80
C ASP A 94 15.68 11.16 -14.47
N HIS A 95 16.98 11.38 -14.37
CA HIS A 95 17.55 12.69 -14.04
C HIS A 95 16.96 13.83 -14.89
N GLY A 96 16.54 14.90 -14.23
CA GLY A 96 15.98 16.10 -14.86
C GLY A 96 14.50 16.00 -15.23
N LYS A 97 13.87 14.81 -15.16
CA LYS A 97 12.42 14.65 -15.32
C LYS A 97 11.71 14.81 -13.98
N THR A 98 10.49 15.31 -14.06
CA THR A 98 9.59 15.56 -12.94
C THR A 98 8.18 15.10 -13.28
N VAL A 99 7.28 15.13 -12.30
CA VAL A 99 5.86 14.83 -12.53
C VAL A 99 5.21 15.74 -13.56
N GLN A 100 5.74 16.94 -13.81
CA GLN A 100 5.22 17.84 -14.84
C GLN A 100 5.45 17.30 -16.27
N ASN A 101 6.35 16.34 -16.44
CA ASN A 101 6.62 15.74 -17.75
C ASN A 101 5.52 14.76 -18.20
N TYR A 102 4.69 14.26 -17.28
CA TYR A 102 3.61 13.32 -17.62
C TYR A 102 2.24 13.75 -17.08
N LEU A 103 2.17 14.62 -16.07
CA LEU A 103 0.89 15.13 -15.58
C LEU A 103 0.43 16.34 -16.41
N PRO A 104 -0.85 16.37 -16.82
CA PRO A 104 -1.49 17.60 -17.26
C PRO A 104 -1.31 18.74 -16.25
N HIS A 105 -1.12 19.96 -16.75
CA HIS A 105 -0.85 21.13 -15.91
C HIS A 105 -1.92 21.35 -14.83
N SER A 106 -3.19 21.11 -15.18
CA SER A 106 -4.33 21.21 -14.26
C SER A 106 -4.19 20.26 -13.05
N ILE A 107 -3.87 18.99 -13.30
CA ILE A 107 -3.69 17.97 -12.25
C ILE A 107 -2.46 18.30 -11.39
N TYR A 108 -1.36 18.75 -12.01
CA TYR A 108 -0.18 19.19 -11.27
C TYR A 108 -0.48 20.33 -10.29
N VAL A 109 -1.21 21.36 -10.76
CA VAL A 109 -1.64 22.49 -9.91
C VAL A 109 -2.59 22.02 -8.81
N HIS A 110 -3.52 21.12 -9.12
CA HIS A 110 -4.44 20.54 -8.15
C HIS A 110 -3.71 19.81 -7.02
N MET A 111 -2.78 18.91 -7.37
CA MET A 111 -1.95 18.21 -6.39
C MET A 111 -1.13 19.18 -5.52
N ARG A 112 -0.54 20.23 -6.11
CA ARG A 112 0.18 21.26 -5.33
C ARG A 112 -0.73 21.95 -4.32
N LYS A 113 -1.95 22.31 -4.73
CA LYS A 113 -2.95 22.92 -3.85
C LYS A 113 -3.35 21.97 -2.72
N TYR A 114 -3.61 20.70 -3.04
CA TYR A 114 -3.94 19.68 -2.05
C TYR A 114 -2.83 19.50 -1.02
N ARG A 115 -1.58 19.36 -1.49
CA ARG A 115 -0.38 19.33 -0.62
C ARG A 115 -0.29 20.53 0.32
N GLN A 116 -0.55 21.75 -0.17
CA GLN A 116 -0.57 22.94 0.67
C GLN A 116 -1.73 22.94 1.69
N LYS A 117 -2.89 22.38 1.35
CA LYS A 117 -3.99 22.19 2.29
C LYS A 117 -3.58 21.20 3.40
N LEU A 118 -3.01 20.05 3.03
CA LEU A 118 -2.53 19.04 3.98
C LEU A 118 -1.52 19.60 4.99
N ILE A 119 -0.48 20.29 4.51
CA ILE A 119 0.52 20.92 5.37
C ILE A 119 -0.13 21.89 6.37
N ARG A 120 -1.08 22.71 5.91
CA ARG A 120 -1.82 23.64 6.77
C ARG A 120 -2.66 22.91 7.82
N TRP A 121 -3.31 21.81 7.45
CA TRP A 121 -4.08 20.98 8.36
C TRP A 121 -3.19 20.38 9.47
N PHE A 122 -2.05 19.81 9.12
CA PHE A 122 -1.11 19.26 10.10
C PHE A 122 -0.60 20.33 11.08
N ILE A 123 -0.27 21.52 10.59
CA ILE A 123 0.16 22.65 11.44
C ILE A 123 -0.92 23.05 12.44
N LYS A 124 -2.20 23.01 12.04
CA LYS A 124 -3.35 23.38 12.91
C LYS A 124 -3.59 22.35 14.03
N LYS A 125 -3.23 21.08 13.82
CA LYS A 125 -3.55 19.96 14.73
C LYS A 125 -2.48 19.64 15.78
N GLY A 126 -1.23 20.08 15.63
CA GLY A 126 -0.19 19.71 16.60
C GLY A 126 -0.16 20.58 17.86
N GLU A 127 0.16 19.95 18.98
CA GLU A 127 0.37 20.59 20.27
C GLU A 127 1.72 21.34 20.25
N SER A 128 1.70 22.66 20.49
CA SER A 128 2.79 23.65 20.33
C SER A 128 3.16 24.03 18.88
N ARG A 129 2.90 25.30 18.52
CA ARG A 129 2.94 25.87 17.14
C ARG A 129 4.25 25.66 16.36
N GLN A 130 5.39 25.48 17.02
CA GLN A 130 6.70 25.28 16.38
C GLN A 130 7.09 23.80 16.29
N ALA A 131 6.95 23.02 17.37
CA ALA A 131 7.21 21.58 17.37
C ALA A 131 6.20 20.83 16.49
N ALA A 132 4.92 21.22 16.55
CA ALA A 132 3.87 20.77 15.64
C ALA A 132 4.20 21.04 14.18
N LYS A 133 4.71 22.24 13.86
CA LYS A 133 5.08 22.61 12.50
C LYS A 133 6.25 21.76 12.01
N LYS A 134 7.31 21.61 12.81
CA LYS A 134 8.46 20.76 12.47
C LYS A 134 8.04 19.30 12.27
N HIS A 135 7.29 18.74 13.21
CA HIS A 135 6.79 17.36 13.14
C HIS A 135 5.86 17.14 11.94
N ALA A 136 4.95 18.08 11.68
CA ALA A 136 4.08 18.08 10.51
C ALA A 136 4.89 18.04 9.21
N TYR A 137 5.90 18.91 9.09
CA TYR A 137 6.76 18.95 7.91
C TYR A 137 7.63 17.71 7.77
N GLU A 138 8.18 17.16 8.86
CA GLU A 138 9.00 15.94 8.84
C GLU A 138 8.17 14.72 8.47
N THR A 139 7.02 14.51 9.11
CA THR A 139 6.11 13.41 8.79
C THR A 139 5.60 13.52 7.34
N PHE A 140 5.21 14.72 6.91
CA PHE A 140 4.77 14.96 5.54
C PHE A 140 5.92 14.79 4.53
N ALA A 141 7.13 15.23 4.85
CA ALA A 141 8.31 15.06 4.01
C ALA A 141 8.79 13.60 3.96
N ASN A 142 8.57 12.81 5.02
CA ASN A 142 8.86 11.39 5.01
C ASN A 142 7.89 10.64 4.08
N ILE A 143 6.61 11.03 4.06
CA ILE A 143 5.59 10.41 3.18
C ILE A 143 5.72 10.89 1.73
N THR A 144 5.88 12.20 1.53
CA THR A 144 5.83 12.83 0.21
C THR A 144 7.19 13.27 -0.32
N GLY A 145 8.27 12.89 0.38
CA GLY A 145 9.64 13.20 -0.02
C GLY A 145 9.90 12.78 -1.46
N GLY A 146 10.44 13.71 -2.25
CA GLY A 146 10.71 13.46 -3.67
C GLY A 146 9.47 13.25 -4.54
N TRP A 147 8.24 13.60 -4.10
CA TRP A 147 7.03 13.42 -4.92
C TRP A 147 7.15 14.04 -6.32
N GLN A 148 7.89 15.14 -6.46
CA GLN A 148 8.09 15.86 -7.72
C GLN A 148 8.86 15.07 -8.76
N THR A 149 9.58 14.04 -8.35
CA THR A 149 10.39 13.18 -9.23
C THR A 149 9.87 11.76 -9.25
N ARG A 150 8.71 11.44 -8.66
CA ARG A 150 8.17 10.07 -8.69
C ARG A 150 7.71 9.69 -10.10
N LYS A 151 7.89 8.42 -10.45
CA LYS A 151 7.23 7.82 -11.62
C LYS A 151 5.70 7.82 -11.45
N PRO A 152 4.92 7.74 -12.54
CA PRO A 152 3.45 7.81 -12.50
C PRO A 152 2.81 6.84 -11.49
N LEU A 153 3.13 5.55 -11.58
CA LEU A 153 2.56 4.53 -10.69
C LEU A 153 2.95 4.74 -9.23
N TRP A 154 4.20 5.09 -8.97
CA TRP A 154 4.71 5.37 -7.63
C TRP A 154 4.11 6.63 -7.02
N LEU A 155 3.76 7.63 -7.84
CA LEU A 155 2.99 8.79 -7.37
C LEU A 155 1.58 8.38 -6.95
N LEU A 156 0.92 7.51 -7.72
CA LEU A 156 -0.41 6.99 -7.37
C LEU A 156 -0.39 6.23 -6.04
N ILE A 157 0.56 5.31 -5.86
CA ILE A 157 0.74 4.55 -4.61
C ILE A 157 0.99 5.50 -3.43
N LEU A 158 1.85 6.50 -3.62
CA LEU A 158 2.13 7.52 -2.61
C LEU A 158 0.88 8.32 -2.23
N LEU A 159 0.03 8.68 -3.21
CA LEU A 159 -1.23 9.38 -2.93
C LEU A 159 -2.21 8.49 -2.15
N GLN A 160 -2.30 7.20 -2.49
CA GLN A 160 -3.14 6.26 -1.74
C GLN A 160 -2.69 6.15 -0.28
N GLN A 161 -1.38 6.23 0.00
CA GLN A 161 -0.84 6.25 1.36
C GLN A 161 -1.21 7.52 2.16
N LEU A 162 -1.64 8.61 1.51
CA LEU A 162 -2.06 9.84 2.20
C LEU A 162 -3.48 9.77 2.76
N ASP A 163 -4.29 8.76 2.42
CA ASP A 163 -5.61 8.56 3.02
C ASP A 163 -5.50 8.08 4.48
N TYR A 164 -4.33 7.57 4.87
CA TYR A 164 -4.10 6.93 6.15
C TYR A 164 -3.78 7.92 7.27
N LYS A 165 -3.90 7.42 8.51
CA LYS A 165 -3.45 8.10 9.73
C LYS A 165 -2.00 8.58 9.57
N ILE A 166 -1.60 9.51 10.44
CA ILE A 166 -0.18 9.82 10.69
C ILE A 166 0.57 8.49 10.74
N PRO A 167 1.51 8.22 9.82
CA PRO A 167 2.19 6.93 9.80
C PRO A 167 2.80 6.69 11.18
N GLU A 168 2.46 5.56 11.79
CA GLU A 168 3.35 5.03 12.82
C GLU A 168 4.74 4.92 12.20
N LYS A 169 5.78 5.26 12.95
CA LYS A 169 7.18 5.22 12.48
C LYS A 169 7.69 3.79 12.24
N SER A 170 6.82 2.79 12.27
CA SER A 170 7.17 1.38 12.13
C SER A 170 7.30 0.99 10.66
N SER A 171 8.35 0.22 10.38
CA SER A 171 8.57 -0.35 9.06
C SER A 171 7.48 -1.39 8.72
N PRO A 172 7.19 -1.61 7.43
CA PRO A 172 6.33 -2.70 6.98
C PRO A 172 6.80 -4.07 7.51
N LEU A 173 5.86 -5.02 7.64
CA LEU A 173 6.14 -6.39 8.08
C LEU A 173 7.30 -7.04 7.29
N ASP A 174 7.42 -6.76 6.00
CA ASP A 174 8.44 -7.34 5.13
C ASP A 174 9.87 -6.99 5.59
N PHE A 175 10.10 -5.76 6.07
CA PHE A 175 11.38 -5.35 6.66
C PHE A 175 11.68 -6.13 7.94
N TYR A 176 10.66 -6.38 8.77
CA TYR A 176 10.83 -7.17 9.97
C TYR A 176 11.18 -8.63 9.65
N LEU A 177 10.52 -9.24 8.67
CA LEU A 177 10.79 -10.63 8.27
C LEU A 177 12.22 -10.79 7.73
N ALA A 178 12.68 -9.85 6.90
CA ALA A 178 14.06 -9.83 6.42
C ALA A 178 15.07 -9.65 7.57
N ALA A 179 14.82 -8.70 8.48
CA ALA A 179 15.65 -8.49 9.65
C ALA A 179 15.68 -9.72 10.58
N TYR A 180 14.54 -10.38 10.77
CA TYR A 180 14.42 -11.59 11.56
C TYR A 180 15.26 -12.72 10.98
N ALA A 181 15.17 -12.97 9.67
CA ALA A 181 15.97 -14.01 9.01
C ALA A 181 17.47 -13.75 9.16
N LYS A 182 17.90 -12.50 8.93
CA LYS A 182 19.30 -12.07 9.10
C LYS A 182 19.79 -12.25 10.53
N HIS A 183 19.00 -11.83 11.52
CA HIS A 183 19.35 -11.96 12.94
C HIS A 183 19.47 -13.42 13.38
N ASN A 184 18.64 -14.31 12.85
CA ASN A 184 18.61 -15.72 13.20
C ASN A 184 19.46 -16.61 12.27
N ASN A 185 20.36 -16.01 11.47
CA ASN A 185 21.25 -16.71 10.53
C ASN A 185 20.52 -17.70 9.61
N LYS A 186 19.30 -17.36 9.19
CA LYS A 186 18.54 -18.14 8.21
C LYS A 186 19.02 -17.82 6.80
N ASN A 187 18.94 -18.77 5.88
CA ASN A 187 19.25 -18.51 4.48
C ASN A 187 18.17 -17.62 3.88
N ILE A 188 18.54 -16.45 3.36
CA ILE A 188 17.63 -15.56 2.65
C ILE A 188 17.72 -15.86 1.16
N LEU A 189 16.59 -16.11 0.54
CA LEU A 189 16.44 -16.25 -0.90
C LEU A 189 15.43 -15.21 -1.40
N THR A 190 15.52 -14.82 -2.66
CA THR A 190 14.58 -13.87 -3.27
C THR A 190 13.95 -14.49 -4.51
N ILE A 191 12.66 -14.21 -4.72
CA ILE A 191 11.96 -14.61 -5.95
C ILE A 191 11.87 -13.50 -6.98
N GLU A 192 12.10 -12.25 -6.58
CA GLU A 192 12.03 -11.10 -7.47
C GLU A 192 13.33 -10.28 -7.44
N THR A 193 13.53 -9.56 -8.53
CA THR A 193 14.58 -8.56 -8.69
C THR A 193 14.08 -7.17 -8.33
N THR A 194 15.01 -6.24 -8.11
CA THR A 194 14.68 -4.83 -7.90
C THR A 194 13.93 -4.21 -9.09
N ASP A 195 14.17 -4.68 -10.31
CA ASP A 195 13.53 -4.19 -11.52
C ASP A 195 12.08 -4.67 -11.67
N GLU A 196 11.79 -5.92 -11.28
CA GLU A 196 10.43 -6.48 -11.23
C GLU A 196 9.58 -5.73 -10.21
N GLN A 197 10.11 -5.55 -8.99
CA GLN A 197 9.49 -4.73 -7.94
C GLN A 197 9.32 -3.26 -8.35
N CYS A 198 10.12 -2.77 -9.28
CA CYS A 198 10.04 -1.38 -9.72
C CYS A 198 8.81 -1.06 -10.58
N ASN A 199 8.32 -2.05 -11.32
CA ASN A 199 7.25 -1.87 -12.30
C ASN A 199 6.14 -2.91 -12.07
N PRO A 200 5.48 -2.90 -10.89
CA PRO A 200 4.54 -3.95 -10.52
C PRO A 200 3.33 -4.03 -11.46
N LEU A 201 2.99 -2.93 -12.14
CA LEU A 201 1.91 -2.86 -13.12
C LEU A 201 2.43 -2.43 -14.51
N GLN A 202 3.49 -3.08 -15.00
CA GLN A 202 4.12 -2.75 -16.28
C GLN A 202 3.15 -2.67 -17.48
N THR A 203 2.04 -3.42 -17.44
CA THR A 203 1.06 -3.51 -18.51
C THR A 203 -0.01 -2.39 -18.49
N VAL A 204 -0.05 -1.56 -17.45
CA VAL A 204 -1.09 -0.51 -17.31
C VAL A 204 -0.70 0.74 -18.10
N ASN A 205 -1.62 1.22 -18.95
CA ASN A 205 -1.43 2.45 -19.72
C ASN A 205 -1.27 3.68 -18.80
N LEU A 206 -0.40 4.60 -19.21
CA LEU A 206 -0.15 5.87 -18.54
C LEU A 206 -1.43 6.69 -18.35
N ASP A 207 -2.33 6.74 -19.34
CA ASP A 207 -3.58 7.51 -19.22
C ASP A 207 -4.47 6.99 -18.09
N SER A 208 -4.52 5.66 -17.90
CA SER A 208 -5.24 5.02 -16.79
C SER A 208 -4.63 5.41 -15.43
N ILE A 209 -3.29 5.51 -15.37
CA ILE A 209 -2.59 5.95 -14.16
C ILE A 209 -2.88 7.44 -13.89
N ILE A 210 -2.86 8.29 -14.90
CA ILE A 210 -3.18 9.72 -14.77
C ILE A 210 -4.62 9.92 -14.31
N PHE A 211 -5.57 9.17 -14.88
CA PHE A 211 -6.96 9.15 -14.43
C PHE A 211 -7.05 8.75 -12.94
N ALA A 212 -6.40 7.66 -12.55
CA ALA A 212 -6.38 7.19 -11.18
C ALA A 212 -5.77 8.23 -10.22
N ILE A 213 -4.69 8.90 -10.60
CA ILE A 213 -4.09 9.99 -9.82
C ILE A 213 -5.09 11.12 -9.58
N ASN A 214 -5.75 11.60 -10.64
CA ASN A 214 -6.73 12.69 -10.53
C ASN A 214 -7.92 12.31 -9.65
N TYR A 215 -8.40 11.07 -9.83
CA TYR A 215 -9.47 10.50 -9.05
C TYR A 215 -9.08 10.39 -7.56
N THR A 216 -7.91 9.83 -7.26
CA THR A 216 -7.41 9.70 -5.88
C THR A 216 -7.24 11.06 -5.23
N LEU A 217 -6.73 12.08 -5.94
CA LEU A 217 -6.65 13.45 -5.42
C LEU A 217 -8.02 14.02 -5.05
N SER A 218 -9.02 13.85 -5.93
CA SER A 218 -10.38 14.31 -5.69
C SER A 218 -11.03 13.59 -4.50
N TYR A 219 -10.80 12.27 -4.39
CA TYR A 219 -11.26 11.47 -3.26
C TYR A 219 -10.67 11.93 -1.92
N LEU A 220 -9.35 12.13 -1.89
CA LEU A 220 -8.64 12.58 -0.70
C LEU A 220 -9.12 13.96 -0.20
N GLU A 221 -9.45 14.87 -1.12
CA GLU A 221 -10.06 16.16 -0.79
C GLU A 221 -11.45 16.00 -0.17
N PHE A 222 -12.31 15.19 -0.79
CA PHE A 222 -13.65 14.91 -0.26
C PHE A 222 -13.58 14.31 1.15
N MET A 223 -12.68 13.34 1.36
CA MET A 223 -12.50 12.71 2.67
C MET A 223 -11.97 13.70 3.72
N ALA A 224 -11.07 14.61 3.34
CA ALA A 224 -10.61 15.68 4.22
C ALA A 224 -11.74 16.64 4.61
N GLU A 225 -12.57 17.08 3.65
CA GLU A 225 -13.73 17.95 3.92
C GLU A 225 -14.75 17.25 4.84
N LYS A 226 -15.02 15.97 4.59
CA LYS A 226 -15.93 15.18 5.43
C LYS A 226 -15.41 15.05 6.87
N ARG A 227 -14.11 14.82 7.06
CA ARG A 227 -13.47 14.75 8.40
C ARG A 227 -13.63 16.07 9.16
N ASP A 228 -13.45 17.21 8.48
CA ASP A 228 -13.62 18.53 9.08
C ASP A 228 -15.09 18.83 9.46
N LEU A 229 -16.05 18.34 8.67
CA LEU A 229 -17.49 18.56 8.90
C LEU A 229 -18.08 17.67 10.00
N THR A 230 -17.73 16.38 10.03
CA THR A 230 -18.36 15.43 10.97
C THR A 230 -17.67 15.37 12.32
N GLY A 231 -16.46 15.92 12.44
CA GLY A 231 -15.60 15.77 13.63
C GLY A 231 -15.23 14.31 13.95
N GLN A 232 -15.70 13.35 13.14
CA GLN A 232 -15.42 11.94 13.32
C GLN A 232 -14.11 11.60 12.62
N ASN A 233 -13.14 11.19 13.42
CA ASN A 233 -12.10 10.27 12.96
C ASN A 233 -12.82 8.97 12.60
N ASN A 234 -13.30 8.86 11.37
CA ASN A 234 -13.82 7.60 10.87
C ASN A 234 -12.68 6.58 10.89
N ASN A 235 -12.63 5.77 11.96
CA ASN A 235 -11.82 4.55 12.10
C ASN A 235 -12.20 3.48 11.06
N PHE A 236 -13.15 3.78 10.16
CA PHE A 236 -13.67 2.85 9.16
C PHE A 236 -12.68 2.51 8.04
N PHE A 237 -11.60 3.29 7.88
CA PHE A 237 -10.56 3.07 6.85
C PHE A 237 -9.14 3.07 7.43
N SER A 238 -8.99 2.88 8.75
CA SER A 238 -7.64 2.70 9.31
C SER A 238 -7.05 1.36 8.88
N SER A 239 -5.73 1.31 8.80
CA SER A 239 -4.90 0.09 8.79
C SER A 239 -5.50 -1.05 9.63
N SER A 240 -6.09 -0.74 10.79
CA SER A 240 -6.84 -1.69 11.63
C SER A 240 -7.95 -2.47 10.91
N GLY A 241 -8.70 -1.85 10.01
CA GLY A 241 -9.77 -2.50 9.22
C GLY A 241 -9.22 -3.40 8.12
N LEU A 242 -8.06 -3.05 7.53
CA LEU A 242 -7.35 -3.94 6.61
C LEU A 242 -6.77 -5.13 7.36
N VAL A 243 -6.15 -4.90 8.52
CA VAL A 243 -5.61 -5.94 9.40
C VAL A 243 -6.73 -6.88 9.86
N GLU A 244 -7.91 -6.37 10.24
CA GLU A 244 -9.06 -7.19 10.62
C GLU A 244 -9.54 -8.09 9.47
N ARG A 245 -9.65 -7.55 8.26
CA ARG A 245 -10.02 -8.32 7.06
C ARG A 245 -8.99 -9.38 6.71
N TYR A 246 -7.71 -9.01 6.78
CA TYR A 246 -6.60 -9.93 6.64
C TYR A 246 -6.69 -11.04 7.69
N GLN A 247 -6.98 -10.76 8.96
CA GLN A 247 -7.20 -11.84 9.94
C GLN A 247 -8.40 -12.75 9.57
N CYS A 248 -9.44 -12.19 8.96
CA CYS A 248 -10.65 -12.91 8.62
C CYS A 248 -10.58 -13.67 7.28
N GLY A 249 -9.51 -13.50 6.49
CA GLY A 249 -9.42 -14.11 5.16
C GLY A 249 -10.29 -13.43 4.09
N ASP A 250 -10.86 -12.26 4.38
CA ASP A 250 -11.69 -11.50 3.45
C ASP A 250 -10.83 -10.47 2.71
N MET A 251 -10.00 -10.98 1.79
CA MET A 251 -9.13 -10.19 0.90
C MET A 251 -9.74 -10.02 -0.49
N ASN A 252 -11.05 -10.23 -0.65
CA ASN A 252 -11.68 -10.04 -1.96
C ASN A 252 -11.44 -8.59 -2.43
N ILE A 253 -10.86 -8.42 -3.61
CA ILE A 253 -10.47 -7.12 -4.13
C ILE A 253 -11.67 -6.19 -4.26
N ASP A 254 -12.85 -6.73 -4.58
CA ASP A 254 -14.08 -5.97 -4.58
C ASP A 254 -14.43 -5.53 -3.16
N THR A 255 -14.27 -6.33 -2.13
CA THR A 255 -14.55 -5.88 -0.75
C THR A 255 -13.43 -5.02 -0.17
N VAL A 256 -12.17 -5.20 -0.55
CA VAL A 256 -11.04 -4.34 -0.12
C VAL A 256 -11.10 -2.99 -0.82
N ILE A 257 -11.44 -2.94 -2.11
CA ILE A 257 -11.66 -1.70 -2.86
C ILE A 257 -13.01 -1.08 -2.49
N VAL A 258 -14.10 -1.85 -2.36
CA VAL A 258 -15.45 -1.34 -2.00
C VAL A 258 -15.53 -0.94 -0.52
N SER A 259 -14.78 -1.60 0.36
CA SER A 259 -14.60 -1.12 1.74
C SER A 259 -13.59 0.01 1.85
N ARG A 260 -12.74 0.25 0.84
CA ARG A 260 -11.95 1.48 0.63
C ARG A 260 -12.74 2.58 -0.11
N GLN A 261 -13.82 2.22 -0.79
CA GLN A 261 -14.64 3.09 -1.63
C GLN A 261 -16.05 2.51 -1.67
N LYS A 262 -17.01 3.05 -0.91
CA LYS A 262 -18.43 2.68 -1.04
C LYS A 262 -19.05 3.00 -2.43
N HIS A 263 -18.23 3.16 -3.46
CA HIS A 263 -18.58 3.66 -4.76
C HIS A 263 -17.96 2.88 -5.94
N ALA A 264 -17.13 1.85 -5.71
CA ALA A 264 -16.77 0.93 -6.81
C ALA A 264 -18.02 0.12 -7.21
N THR A 265 -18.56 0.40 -8.40
CA THR A 265 -19.67 -0.36 -8.97
C THR A 265 -19.13 -1.43 -9.92
N ARG A 266 -20.00 -2.37 -10.32
CA ARG A 266 -19.68 -3.49 -11.22
C ARG A 266 -19.11 -3.09 -12.60
N ALA A 267 -19.01 -1.78 -12.89
CA ALA A 267 -18.47 -1.19 -14.10
C ALA A 267 -17.15 -0.39 -13.89
N GLY A 268 -16.57 -0.40 -12.68
CA GLY A 268 -15.30 0.30 -12.36
C GLY A 268 -15.43 1.32 -11.22
N PHE A 269 -14.38 2.14 -11.07
CA PHE A 269 -14.26 3.22 -10.07
C PHE A 269 -15.32 4.30 -10.32
N SER A 270 -16.30 4.44 -9.42
CA SER A 270 -17.22 5.58 -9.37
C SER A 270 -17.09 6.22 -7.99
N LEU A 271 -17.35 7.52 -7.82
CA LEU A 271 -17.53 8.22 -6.52
C LEU A 271 -18.96 8.79 -6.40
N GLY A 272 -19.85 8.38 -7.31
CA GLY A 272 -21.16 8.97 -7.51
C GLY A 272 -21.17 10.01 -8.64
N TYR A 273 -22.31 10.13 -9.31
CA TYR A 273 -22.51 10.89 -10.56
C TYR A 273 -21.86 12.28 -10.59
N GLN A 274 -21.94 13.06 -9.51
CA GLN A 274 -21.41 14.43 -9.48
C GLN A 274 -19.87 14.48 -9.44
N ILE A 275 -19.24 13.48 -8.82
CA ILE A 275 -17.78 13.42 -8.69
C ILE A 275 -17.17 12.82 -9.95
N ASP A 276 -17.79 11.77 -10.49
CA ASP A 276 -17.40 11.20 -11.78
C ASP A 276 -17.49 12.26 -12.87
N LYS A 277 -18.58 13.03 -12.89
CA LYS A 277 -18.73 14.19 -13.79
C LYS A 277 -17.66 15.25 -13.58
N LYS A 278 -17.23 15.55 -12.34
CA LYS A 278 -16.18 16.54 -12.07
C LYS A 278 -14.79 16.05 -12.51
N ALA A 279 -14.51 14.76 -12.31
CA ALA A 279 -13.29 14.10 -12.79
C ALA A 279 -13.24 14.10 -14.34
N GLU A 280 -14.36 13.79 -15.00
CA GLU A 280 -14.52 13.85 -16.46
C GLU A 280 -14.43 15.28 -17.00
N GLN A 281 -15.05 16.27 -16.34
CA GLN A 281 -15.01 17.68 -16.76
C GLN A 281 -13.60 18.27 -16.71
N THR A 282 -12.73 17.78 -15.84
CA THR A 282 -11.33 18.21 -15.78
C THR A 282 -10.55 17.79 -17.03
N ASN A 283 -11.00 16.76 -17.75
CA ASN A 283 -10.44 16.35 -19.06
C ASN A 283 -10.96 17.22 -20.22
N PHE A 284 -12.13 17.86 -20.10
CA PHE A 284 -12.76 18.60 -21.20
C PHE A 284 -12.48 20.12 -21.23
N ILE A 285 -11.86 20.70 -20.19
CA ILE A 285 -11.56 22.15 -20.16
C ILE A 285 -10.29 22.52 -20.96
N ASN A 286 -9.52 21.55 -21.48
CA ASN A 286 -8.28 21.82 -22.23
C ASN A 286 -8.34 21.48 -23.73
N GLN A 287 -9.53 21.53 -24.34
CA GLN A 287 -9.66 21.55 -25.80
C GLN A 287 -10.19 22.90 -26.29
N PHE A 288 -9.53 24.02 -25.94
CA PHE A 288 -9.51 25.27 -26.70
C PHE A 288 -8.29 26.10 -26.31
#